data_AF-A0A957J3N1-F1
#
_entry.id   AF-A0A957J3N1-F1
#
_cell.length_a   1.000
_cell.length_b   1.000
_cell.length_c   1.000
_cell.angle_alpha   90.00
_cell.angle_beta   90.00
_cell.angle_gamma   90.00
#
_symmetry.space_group_name_H-M   'P 1'
#
loop_
_entity.id
_entity.type
_entity.pdbx_description
1 polymer ?
#
loop_
_entity_poly.entity_id
_entity_poly.type
_entity_poly.pdbx_seq_one_letter_code
_entity_poly.pdbx_strand_id
1 'polypeptide(L)' 'MSAQLTPNDFKISRIVAGMMNLSAWRMSTPELVNWIHACLEMGITTFDHADIYGGYT' A
#
# COMPACT_ATOMS: atom_id res chain seq x y z
N MET A 1 4.97 -12.87 -4.80
CA MET A 1 6.33 -12.78 -5.40
C MET A 1 6.99 -11.49 -4.92
N SER A 2 8.15 -11.55 -4.27
CA SER A 2 8.89 -10.39 -3.78
C SER A 2 10.00 -9.95 -4.76
N ALA A 3 10.40 -8.69 -4.69
CA ALA A 3 11.49 -8.09 -5.45
C ALA A 3 12.57 -7.57 -4.48
N GLN A 4 13.84 -7.86 -4.79
CA GLN A 4 14.99 -7.34 -4.06
C GLN A 4 15.28 -5.91 -4.52
N LEU A 5 15.23 -4.93 -3.62
CA LEU A 5 15.37 -3.52 -3.99
C LEU A 5 16.78 -2.97 -3.75
N THR A 6 17.48 -3.47 -2.73
CA THR A 6 18.86 -3.05 -2.40
C THR A 6 19.79 -4.26 -2.23
N PRO A 7 21.11 -4.10 -2.17
CA PRO A 7 22.02 -5.23 -1.90
C PRO A 7 21.84 -5.87 -0.51
N ASN A 8 21.21 -5.19 0.46
CA ASN A 8 21.15 -5.60 1.86
C ASN A 8 19.89 -6.42 2.21
N ASP A 9 19.45 -7.31 1.31
CA ASP A 9 18.27 -8.18 1.50
C ASP A 9 16.93 -7.46 1.80
N PHE A 10 16.85 -6.14 1.54
CA PHE A 10 15.59 -5.40 1.59
C PHE A 10 14.66 -5.77 0.43
N LYS A 11 13.56 -6.47 0.76
CA LYS A 11 12.57 -7.00 -0.19
C LYS A 11 11.24 -6.28 -0.06
N ILE A 12 10.63 -5.99 -1.20
CA ILE A 12 9.27 -5.47 -1.31
C ILE A 12 8.39 -6.45 -2.10
N SER A 13 7.07 -6.29 -2.08
CA SER A 13 6.22 -6.99 -3.05
C SER A 13 6.51 -6.48 -4.46
N ARG A 14 6.42 -7.37 -5.48
CA ARG A 14 6.65 -6.98 -6.88
C ARG A 14 5.72 -5.85 -7.35
N ILE A 15 4.53 -5.77 -6.76
CA ILE A 15 3.57 -4.66 -6.92
C ILE A 15 3.55 -3.88 -5.61
N VAL A 16 3.57 -2.55 -5.67
CA VAL A 16 3.40 -1.66 -4.51
C VAL A 16 2.03 -1.00 -4.62
N ALA A 17 1.26 -1.03 -3.53
CA ALA A 17 -0.03 -0.36 -3.48
C ALA A 17 0.17 1.14 -3.19
N GLY A 18 -0.14 2.01 -4.16
CA GLY A 18 -0.02 3.47 -3.97
C GLY A 18 -1.21 4.08 -3.24
N MET A 19 -0.95 4.86 -2.19
CA MET A 19 -2.00 5.48 -1.34
C MET A 19 -2.31 6.94 -1.67
N MET A 20 -1.74 7.50 -2.74
CA MET A 20 -1.89 8.92 -3.12
C MET A 20 -3.35 9.39 -3.18
N ASN A 21 -4.26 8.53 -3.64
CA ASN A 21 -5.69 8.85 -3.83
C ASN A 21 -6.60 8.24 -2.75
N LEU A 22 -6.05 7.78 -1.61
CA LEU A 22 -6.82 7.08 -0.58
C LEU A 22 -8.06 7.88 -0.11
N SER A 23 -7.90 9.20 0.09
CA SER A 23 -9.01 10.08 0.50
C SER A 23 -10.13 10.16 -0.53
N ALA A 24 -9.83 10.00 -1.82
CA ALA A 24 -10.82 10.00 -2.90
C ALA A 24 -11.64 8.70 -2.97
N TRP A 25 -11.15 7.60 -2.39
CA TRP A 25 -11.85 6.31 -2.40
C TRP A 25 -13.08 6.29 -1.49
N ARG A 26 -13.18 7.22 -0.53
CA ARG A 26 -14.31 7.36 0.42
C ARG A 26 -14.68 6.06 1.14
N MET A 27 -13.69 5.21 1.38
CA MET A 27 -13.86 3.98 2.15
C MET A 27 -14.01 4.31 3.64
N SER A 28 -14.94 3.65 4.30
CA SER A 28 -14.95 3.54 5.76
C SER A 28 -13.75 2.72 6.24
N THR A 29 -13.40 2.84 7.53
CA THR A 29 -12.31 2.07 8.12
C THR A 29 -12.46 0.55 7.89
N PRO A 30 -13.65 -0.08 8.08
CA PRO A 30 -13.82 -1.50 7.81
C PRO A 30 -13.61 -1.87 6.33
N GLU A 31 -14.05 -1.03 5.39
CA GLU A 31 -13.83 -1.26 3.95
C GLU A 31 -12.35 -1.19 3.58
N LEU A 32 -11.63 -0.21 4.13
CA LEU A 32 -10.19 -0.08 3.93
C LEU A 32 -9.43 -1.27 4.53
N VAL A 33 -9.83 -1.74 5.72
CA VAL A 33 -9.25 -2.94 6.34
C VAL A 33 -9.45 -4.16 5.44
N ASN A 34 -10.65 -4.37 4.92
CA ASN A 34 -10.92 -5.48 3.99
C ASN A 34 -10.10 -5.35 2.70
N TRP A 35 -9.92 -4.14 2.17
CA TRP A 35 -9.10 -3.90 1.00
C TRP A 35 -7.62 -4.20 1.23
N ILE A 36 -7.08 -3.84 2.42
CA ILE A 36 -5.72 -4.20 2.83
C ILE A 36 -5.58 -5.72 2.91
N HIS A 37 -6.53 -6.43 3.53
CA HIS A 37 -6.51 -7.90 3.58
C HIS A 37 -6.50 -8.53 2.19
N ALA A 38 -7.33 -8.05 1.26
CA ALA A 38 -7.33 -8.54 -0.12
C ALA A 38 -5.98 -8.30 -0.82
N CYS A 39 -5.31 -7.17 -0.58
CA CYS A 39 -3.96 -6.92 -1.09
C CYS A 39 -2.96 -7.96 -0.55
N LEU A 40 -3.01 -8.24 0.75
CA LEU A 40 -2.14 -9.23 1.39
C LEU A 40 -2.36 -10.64 0.85
N GLU A 41 -3.60 -11.05 0.62
CA GLU A 41 -3.95 -12.34 -0.01
C GLU A 41 -3.36 -12.48 -1.42
N MET A 42 -3.28 -11.38 -2.17
CA MET A 42 -2.62 -11.33 -3.49
C MET A 42 -1.09 -11.23 -3.39
N GLY A 43 -0.52 -11.17 -2.19
CA GLY A 43 0.92 -11.04 -1.96
C GLY A 43 1.47 -9.61 -2.18
N ILE A 44 0.60 -8.60 -2.11
CA ILE A 44 0.96 -7.19 -2.11
C ILE A 44 1.15 -6.76 -0.66
N THR A 45 2.41 -6.64 -0.24
CA THR A 45 2.81 -6.41 1.16
C THR A 45 3.48 -5.05 1.37
N THR A 46 3.60 -4.24 0.32
CA THR A 46 4.24 -2.93 0.34
C THR A 46 3.22 -1.87 -0.08
N PHE A 47 3.10 -0.84 0.75
CA PHE A 47 2.14 0.26 0.61
C PHE A 47 2.92 1.58 0.60
N ASP A 48 2.70 2.42 -0.40
CA ASP A 48 3.41 3.68 -0.61
C ASP A 48 2.62 4.86 -0.02
N HIS A 49 3.28 5.66 0.83
CA HIS A 49 2.75 6.85 1.47
C HIS A 49 3.71 8.03 1.32
N ALA A 50 3.17 9.25 1.40
CA ALA A 50 3.94 10.48 1.51
C ALA A 50 3.25 11.45 2.46
N ASP A 51 4.03 12.41 2.98
CA ASP A 51 3.58 13.48 3.86
C ASP A 51 2.47 14.36 3.25
N ILE A 52 2.52 14.59 1.93
CA ILE A 52 1.56 15.39 1.18
C ILE A 52 0.30 14.62 0.76
N TYR A 53 0.27 13.28 0.88
CA TYR A 53 -0.90 12.50 0.48
C TYR A 53 -2.09 12.84 1.36
N GLY A 54 -3.23 13.17 0.74
CA GLY A 54 -4.41 13.68 1.45
C GLY A 54 -4.40 15.20 1.67
N GLY A 55 -3.39 15.94 1.20
CA GLY A 55 -3.41 17.41 1.22
C GLY A 55 -3.43 18.03 2.61
N TYR A 56 -2.87 17.33 3.62
CA TYR A 56 -2.81 17.76 5.02
C TYR A 56 -4.17 17.93 5.72
N THR A 57 -5.21 17.29 5.21
CA THR A 57 -6.54 17.25 5.83
C THR A 57 -6.73 16.03 6.72
#